data_AF-A0A0W0VZJ0-F1
#
_entry.id   AF-A0A0W0VZJ0-F1
#
_cell.length_a   1.000
_cell.length_b   1.000
_cell.length_c   1.000
_cell.angle_alpha   90.00
_cell.angle_beta   90.00
_cell.angle_gamma   90.00
#
_symmetry.space_group_name_H-M   'P 1'
#
loop_
_entity.id
_entity.type
_entity.pdbx_description
1 polymer ?
#
loop_
_entity_poly.entity_id
_entity_poly.type
_entity_poly.pdbx_seq_one_letter_code
_entity_poly.pdbx_strand_id
1 'polypeptide(L)'
;MHLAYVYTHPNEPHPYNCSYCITLENREETIRRLELTRRQSISTDLKSLTLFILGVYITAAREVSGFEFQLGITFIVDSMQTGNAHAAYYLAAMYAGCHRNKSSFALIDVEKAIEYYHLAFKLGSYEALDDLMHALRIGQGKISQDITQWHQLFVSFFQEAITKDDKAIASLIRCLVQQNYSACHSEAFLFRAGDILNDWMTSPHWLEKHTEILKKYIQQQIDAKNIDALYLQYVLFTLPEANKLLLSNKEVRFFGKAFIPENKEKKWESESLEWLLFNKILHNEIESIRSLILMNNEGSLQSTDFVTIALGKLRKLSWITSENFPDINMVYYDKKLVFITAIIHKKHQGKLEEKLSDMFTDLEKNMNHFLALVSTRNSSHPSLGHIVISYINYLKLLMHAIEEKVNLQTETHLKI
;
A
#
# COMPACT_ATOMS: atom_id res chain seq x y z
N MET A 1 -17.60 -21.63 -11.88
CA MET A 1 -17.76 -20.19 -12.20
C MET A 1 -18.62 -19.94 -13.44
N HIS A 2 -18.39 -20.60 -14.59
CA HIS A 2 -19.20 -20.38 -15.80
C HIS A 2 -20.72 -20.62 -15.58
N LEU A 3 -21.11 -21.74 -14.94
CA LEU A 3 -22.51 -21.96 -14.53
C LEU A 3 -23.00 -20.81 -13.63
N ALA A 4 -22.28 -20.48 -12.57
CA ALA A 4 -22.67 -19.40 -11.65
C ALA A 4 -22.85 -18.05 -12.36
N TYR A 5 -21.96 -17.68 -13.29
CA TYR A 5 -22.05 -16.45 -14.08
C TYR A 5 -23.28 -16.44 -15.02
N VAL A 6 -23.52 -17.54 -15.74
CA VAL A 6 -24.74 -17.75 -16.55
C VAL A 6 -26.00 -17.57 -15.70
N TYR A 7 -25.98 -18.06 -14.46
CA TYR A 7 -27.14 -18.00 -13.57
C TYR A 7 -27.32 -16.66 -12.85
N THR A 8 -26.29 -15.82 -12.72
CA THR A 8 -26.38 -14.49 -12.07
C THR A 8 -26.66 -13.33 -13.03
N HIS A 9 -26.49 -13.54 -14.35
CA HIS A 9 -26.68 -12.52 -15.39
C HIS A 9 -27.63 -12.99 -16.51
N PRO A 10 -28.90 -13.35 -16.19
CA PRO A 10 -29.82 -14.00 -17.15
C PRO A 10 -30.23 -13.11 -18.34
N ASN A 11 -29.92 -11.81 -18.28
CA ASN A 11 -30.27 -10.83 -19.31
C ASN A 11 -29.04 -10.33 -20.10
N GLU A 12 -27.84 -10.83 -19.82
CA GLU A 12 -26.63 -10.45 -20.57
C GLU A 12 -26.38 -11.45 -21.70
N PRO A 13 -26.06 -10.99 -22.93
CA PRO A 13 -25.79 -11.88 -24.05
C PRO A 13 -24.54 -12.73 -23.78
N HIS A 14 -24.75 -14.03 -23.61
CA HIS A 14 -23.71 -15.01 -23.32
C HIS A 14 -22.82 -15.28 -24.56
N PRO A 15 -21.50 -15.51 -24.41
CA PRO A 15 -20.65 -15.92 -25.54
C PRO A 15 -21.16 -17.23 -26.16
N TYR A 16 -21.33 -17.21 -27.49
CA TYR A 16 -22.06 -18.15 -28.35
C TYR A 16 -21.59 -19.63 -28.40
N ASN A 17 -20.74 -20.10 -27.47
CA ASN A 17 -20.07 -21.40 -27.59
C ASN A 17 -20.25 -22.37 -26.40
N CYS A 18 -21.22 -22.15 -25.50
CA CYS A 18 -21.54 -23.13 -24.46
C CYS A 18 -22.75 -23.99 -24.88
N SER A 19 -22.49 -25.01 -25.71
CA SER A 19 -23.48 -25.98 -26.19
C SER A 19 -24.09 -26.88 -25.09
N TYR A 20 -23.65 -26.72 -23.83
CA TYR A 20 -24.13 -27.47 -22.66
C TYR A 20 -25.02 -26.64 -21.70
N CYS A 21 -25.24 -25.35 -21.96
CA CYS A 21 -26.27 -24.58 -21.25
C CYS A 21 -27.66 -24.92 -21.84
N ILE A 22 -28.03 -26.18 -21.63
CA ILE A 22 -29.34 -26.77 -21.90
C ILE A 22 -30.43 -25.85 -21.36
N THR A 23 -31.41 -25.56 -22.22
CA THR A 23 -32.73 -25.01 -21.93
C THR A 23 -33.10 -25.04 -20.44
N LEU A 24 -33.05 -23.86 -19.84
CA LEU A 24 -33.24 -23.61 -18.41
C LEU A 24 -34.57 -24.20 -17.91
N GLU A 25 -34.49 -25.20 -17.04
CA GLU A 25 -35.58 -25.61 -16.16
C GLU A 25 -35.87 -24.51 -15.12
N ASN A 26 -37.09 -24.51 -14.56
CA ASN A 26 -37.54 -23.63 -13.47
C ASN A 26 -36.49 -23.58 -12.31
N ARG A 27 -36.28 -22.39 -11.71
CA ARG A 27 -35.42 -22.14 -10.54
C ARG A 27 -35.58 -23.20 -9.46
N GLU A 28 -36.81 -23.60 -9.18
CA GLU A 28 -37.15 -24.61 -8.18
C GLU A 28 -36.55 -25.99 -8.50
N GLU A 29 -36.61 -26.42 -9.76
CA GLU A 29 -36.06 -27.71 -10.19
C GLU A 29 -34.52 -27.70 -10.11
N THR A 30 -33.89 -26.57 -10.44
CA THR A 30 -32.44 -26.39 -10.29
C THR A 30 -32.01 -26.53 -8.83
N ILE A 31 -32.70 -25.85 -7.91
CA ILE A 31 -32.44 -25.96 -6.46
C ILE A 31 -32.67 -27.39 -5.99
N ARG A 32 -33.77 -28.03 -6.42
CA ARG A 32 -34.09 -29.42 -6.05
C ARG A 32 -32.99 -30.40 -6.46
N ARG A 33 -32.47 -30.28 -7.69
CA ARG A 33 -31.39 -31.14 -8.19
C ARG A 33 -30.07 -30.91 -7.45
N LEU A 34 -29.72 -29.65 -7.20
CA LEU A 34 -28.53 -29.32 -6.43
C LEU A 34 -28.66 -29.86 -4.99
N GLU A 35 -29.81 -29.72 -4.35
CA GLU A 35 -30.04 -30.32 -3.03
C GLU A 35 -29.93 -31.85 -3.04
N LEU A 36 -30.47 -32.51 -4.07
CA LEU A 36 -30.36 -33.96 -4.22
C LEU A 36 -28.90 -34.38 -4.33
N THR A 37 -28.13 -33.72 -5.21
CA THR A 37 -26.69 -33.94 -5.37
C THR A 37 -25.93 -33.72 -4.07
N ARG A 38 -26.24 -32.66 -3.32
CA ARG A 38 -25.63 -32.36 -2.01
C ARG A 38 -25.85 -33.49 -0.99
N ARG A 39 -27.04 -34.09 -0.98
CA ARG A 39 -27.43 -35.15 -0.03
C ARG A 39 -26.86 -36.51 -0.44
N GLN A 40 -26.76 -36.79 -1.73
CA GLN A 40 -26.38 -38.11 -2.26
C GLN A 40 -24.90 -38.23 -2.61
N SER A 41 -24.18 -37.12 -2.78
CA SER A 41 -22.76 -37.15 -3.15
C SER A 41 -21.89 -37.73 -2.04
N ILE A 42 -21.12 -38.76 -2.40
CA ILE A 42 -20.05 -39.32 -1.58
C ILE A 42 -18.76 -38.49 -1.72
N SER A 43 -18.60 -37.76 -2.83
CA SER A 43 -17.46 -36.87 -3.07
C SER A 43 -17.60 -35.58 -2.26
N THR A 44 -16.57 -35.28 -1.46
CA THR A 44 -16.43 -34.03 -0.70
C THR A 44 -16.35 -32.82 -1.62
N ASP A 45 -15.63 -32.93 -2.74
CA ASP A 45 -15.44 -31.84 -3.70
C ASP A 45 -16.74 -31.51 -4.42
N LEU A 46 -17.49 -32.54 -4.85
CA LEU A 46 -18.79 -32.34 -5.47
C LEU A 46 -19.79 -31.74 -4.48
N LYS A 47 -19.77 -32.18 -3.21
CA LYS A 47 -20.60 -31.59 -2.15
C LYS A 47 -20.24 -30.12 -1.91
N SER A 48 -18.94 -29.81 -1.84
CA SER A 48 -18.41 -28.47 -1.69
C SER A 48 -18.85 -27.54 -2.84
N LEU A 49 -18.68 -27.99 -4.08
CA LEU A 49 -19.09 -27.25 -5.27
C LEU A 49 -20.61 -27.03 -5.31
N THR A 50 -21.39 -28.04 -4.94
CA THR A 50 -22.85 -27.95 -4.90
C THR A 50 -23.33 -26.95 -3.86
N LEU A 51 -22.73 -26.95 -2.66
CA LEU A 51 -22.98 -25.95 -1.62
C LEU A 51 -22.69 -24.54 -2.13
N PHE A 52 -21.54 -24.34 -2.78
CA PHE A 52 -21.18 -23.05 -3.36
C PHE A 52 -22.22 -22.59 -4.39
N ILE A 53 -22.58 -23.46 -5.35
CA ILE A 53 -23.54 -23.12 -6.40
C ILE A 53 -24.91 -22.80 -5.81
N LEU A 54 -25.41 -23.58 -4.84
CA LEU A 54 -26.68 -23.29 -4.15
C LEU A 54 -26.64 -21.91 -3.49
N GLY A 55 -25.56 -21.63 -2.76
CA GLY A 55 -25.39 -20.37 -2.06
C GLY A 55 -25.33 -19.16 -2.99
N VAL A 56 -24.55 -19.24 -4.06
CA VAL A 56 -24.49 -18.19 -5.10
C VAL A 56 -25.85 -18.02 -5.78
N TYR A 57 -26.48 -19.12 -6.16
CA TYR A 57 -27.76 -19.08 -6.88
C TYR A 57 -28.87 -18.42 -6.06
N ILE A 58 -28.92 -18.69 -4.76
CA ILE A 58 -29.87 -18.07 -3.84
C ILE A 58 -29.50 -16.60 -3.59
N THR A 59 -28.25 -16.30 -3.24
CA THR A 59 -27.84 -14.93 -2.87
C THR A 59 -27.81 -13.94 -4.03
N ALA A 60 -27.63 -14.41 -5.27
CA ALA A 60 -27.55 -13.55 -6.44
C ALA A 60 -28.91 -13.17 -7.05
N ALA A 61 -30.01 -13.80 -6.63
CA ALA A 61 -31.32 -13.42 -7.14
C ALA A 61 -31.66 -11.98 -6.74
N ARG A 62 -32.24 -11.20 -7.69
CA ARG A 62 -32.56 -9.78 -7.48
C ARG A 62 -33.48 -9.54 -6.27
N GLU A 63 -34.43 -10.46 -6.08
CA GLU A 63 -35.39 -10.43 -4.99
C GLU A 63 -35.33 -11.77 -4.26
N VAL A 64 -34.80 -11.72 -3.03
CA VAL A 64 -34.78 -12.83 -2.08
C VAL A 64 -35.21 -12.32 -0.74
N SER A 65 -35.99 -13.14 -0.02
CA SER A 65 -36.30 -12.85 1.37
C SER A 65 -35.02 -12.85 2.22
N GLY A 66 -35.04 -12.14 3.37
CA GLY A 66 -33.91 -12.14 4.29
C GLY A 66 -33.55 -13.55 4.78
N PHE A 67 -34.56 -14.42 4.94
CA PHE A 67 -34.37 -15.82 5.30
C PHE A 67 -33.64 -16.61 4.21
N GLU A 68 -34.09 -16.52 2.95
CA GLU A 68 -33.42 -17.20 1.83
C GLU A 68 -31.99 -16.68 1.65
N PHE A 69 -31.79 -15.37 1.75
CA PHE A 69 -30.46 -14.79 1.66
C PHE A 69 -29.52 -15.37 2.71
N GLN A 70 -29.97 -15.45 3.97
CA GLN A 70 -29.20 -16.03 5.06
C GLN A 70 -28.93 -17.52 4.84
N LEU A 71 -29.90 -18.28 4.33
CA LEU A 71 -29.71 -19.68 3.95
C LEU A 71 -28.64 -19.83 2.86
N GLY A 72 -28.66 -18.95 1.86
CA GLY A 72 -27.65 -18.90 0.82
C GLY A 72 -26.25 -18.61 1.38
N ILE A 73 -26.12 -17.66 2.32
CA ILE A 73 -24.87 -17.41 3.05
C ILE A 73 -24.40 -18.66 3.78
N THR A 74 -25.28 -19.37 4.49
CA THR A 74 -24.93 -20.61 5.18
C THR A 74 -24.34 -21.64 4.21
N PHE A 75 -24.93 -21.83 3.02
CA PHE A 75 -24.34 -22.75 2.04
C PHE A 75 -22.96 -22.30 1.55
N ILE A 76 -22.72 -20.99 1.40
CA ILE A 76 -21.39 -20.48 1.01
C ILE A 76 -20.38 -20.73 2.13
N VAL A 77 -20.75 -20.45 3.39
CA VAL A 77 -19.89 -20.73 4.55
C VAL A 77 -19.57 -22.21 4.67
N ASP A 78 -20.56 -23.09 4.53
CA ASP A 78 -20.34 -24.54 4.55
C ASP A 78 -19.40 -24.99 3.43
N SER A 79 -19.55 -24.42 2.22
CA SER A 79 -18.63 -24.69 1.11
C SER A 79 -17.21 -24.21 1.42
N MET A 80 -17.05 -23.02 1.97
CA MET A 80 -15.75 -22.49 2.38
C MET A 80 -15.08 -23.37 3.44
N GLN A 81 -15.83 -23.85 4.44
CA GLN A 81 -15.33 -24.76 5.48
C GLN A 81 -14.83 -26.10 4.93
N THR A 82 -15.31 -26.51 3.75
CA THR A 82 -14.77 -27.68 3.02
C THR A 82 -13.54 -27.37 2.16
N GLY A 83 -12.96 -26.17 2.27
CA GLY A 83 -11.76 -25.76 1.55
C GLY A 83 -12.00 -25.07 0.21
N ASN A 84 -13.24 -24.64 -0.09
CA ASN A 84 -13.55 -23.99 -1.36
C ASN A 84 -13.08 -22.54 -1.39
N ALA A 85 -11.99 -22.29 -2.13
CA ALA A 85 -11.42 -20.96 -2.27
C ALA A 85 -12.37 -19.94 -2.91
N HIS A 86 -13.22 -20.37 -3.85
CA HIS A 86 -14.20 -19.49 -4.49
C HIS A 86 -15.33 -19.08 -3.54
N ALA A 87 -15.67 -19.93 -2.57
CA ALA A 87 -16.67 -19.58 -1.55
C ALA A 87 -16.13 -18.49 -0.61
N ALA A 88 -14.88 -18.60 -0.16
CA ALA A 88 -14.22 -17.54 0.61
C ALA A 88 -14.16 -16.23 -0.17
N TYR A 89 -13.72 -16.29 -1.44
CA TYR A 89 -13.66 -15.13 -2.32
C TYR A 89 -15.04 -14.48 -2.51
N TYR A 90 -16.08 -15.28 -2.74
CA TYR A 90 -17.44 -14.77 -2.91
C TYR A 90 -17.96 -14.08 -1.64
N LEU A 91 -17.69 -14.64 -0.45
CA LEU A 91 -17.99 -13.95 0.81
C LEU A 91 -17.24 -12.62 0.91
N ALA A 92 -15.94 -12.59 0.57
CA ALA A 92 -15.15 -11.36 0.55
C ALA A 92 -15.79 -10.29 -0.34
N ALA A 93 -16.18 -10.63 -1.57
CA ALA A 93 -16.84 -9.73 -2.49
C ALA A 93 -18.21 -9.24 -1.98
N MET A 94 -18.97 -10.09 -1.28
CA MET A 94 -20.23 -9.67 -0.64
C MET A 94 -19.98 -8.65 0.48
N TYR A 95 -19.03 -8.93 1.36
CA TYR A 95 -18.64 -8.05 2.47
C TYR A 95 -18.00 -6.73 1.97
N ALA A 96 -17.33 -6.76 0.82
CA ALA A 96 -16.80 -5.56 0.15
C ALA A 96 -17.88 -4.71 -0.54
N GLY A 97 -19.13 -5.19 -0.60
CA GLY A 97 -20.23 -4.47 -1.26
C GLY A 97 -20.23 -4.57 -2.79
N CYS A 98 -19.52 -5.54 -3.38
CA CYS A 98 -19.51 -5.76 -4.82
C CYS A 98 -20.83 -6.36 -5.34
N HIS A 99 -21.65 -6.92 -4.45
CA HIS A 99 -22.95 -7.51 -4.80
C HIS A 99 -24.07 -6.47 -4.86
N ARG A 100 -24.85 -6.51 -5.94
CA ARG A 100 -25.97 -5.58 -6.21
C ARG A 100 -27.30 -6.00 -5.60
N ASN A 101 -27.31 -6.97 -4.68
CA ASN A 101 -28.52 -7.39 -4.00
C ASN A 101 -28.84 -6.43 -2.85
N LYS A 102 -30.11 -6.04 -2.69
CA LYS A 102 -30.53 -5.18 -1.57
C LYS A 102 -30.15 -5.78 -0.21
N SER A 103 -30.26 -7.11 -0.08
CA SER A 103 -29.93 -7.84 1.15
C SER A 103 -28.43 -7.88 1.45
N SER A 104 -27.56 -7.77 0.43
CA SER A 104 -26.09 -7.77 0.65
C SER A 104 -25.57 -6.44 1.18
N PHE A 105 -26.28 -5.32 1.01
CA PHE A 105 -25.84 -4.04 1.60
C PHE A 105 -25.81 -4.08 3.13
N ALA A 106 -26.64 -4.90 3.77
CA ALA A 106 -26.63 -5.09 5.22
C ALA A 106 -25.40 -5.88 5.71
N LEU A 107 -24.65 -6.52 4.80
CA LEU A 107 -23.45 -7.28 5.13
C LEU A 107 -22.15 -6.48 4.95
N ILE A 108 -22.18 -5.22 4.48
CA ILE A 108 -20.94 -4.51 4.17
C ILE A 108 -20.09 -4.34 5.44
N ASP A 109 -18.91 -4.94 5.41
CA ASP A 109 -17.89 -4.87 6.47
C ASP A 109 -16.53 -5.11 5.80
N VAL A 110 -15.75 -4.04 5.69
CA VAL A 110 -14.49 -4.06 4.93
C VAL A 110 -13.42 -4.91 5.62
N GLU A 111 -13.36 -4.89 6.96
CA GLU A 111 -12.37 -5.69 7.69
C GLU A 111 -12.64 -7.17 7.48
N LYS A 112 -13.92 -7.54 7.55
CA LYS A 112 -14.36 -8.90 7.27
C LYS A 112 -14.14 -9.30 5.81
N ALA A 113 -14.27 -8.36 4.86
CA ALA A 113 -13.92 -8.60 3.47
C ALA A 113 -12.43 -8.95 3.31
N ILE A 114 -11.54 -8.19 3.97
CA ILE A 114 -10.09 -8.44 3.97
C ILE A 114 -9.76 -9.80 4.57
N GLU A 115 -10.39 -10.18 5.69
CA GLU A 115 -10.24 -11.51 6.29
C GLU A 115 -10.62 -12.62 5.32
N TYR A 116 -11.73 -12.48 4.59
CA TYR A 116 -12.15 -13.47 3.61
C TYR A 116 -11.29 -13.50 2.36
N TYR A 117 -10.78 -12.36 1.89
CA TYR A 117 -9.80 -12.35 0.79
C TYR A 117 -8.52 -13.07 1.22
N HIS A 118 -8.06 -12.85 2.45
CA HIS A 118 -6.90 -13.56 3.00
C HIS A 118 -7.16 -15.06 3.07
N LEU A 119 -8.33 -15.47 3.58
CA LEU A 119 -8.72 -16.88 3.61
C LEU A 119 -8.83 -17.49 2.20
N ALA A 120 -9.38 -16.75 1.23
CA ALA A 120 -9.46 -17.21 -0.15
C ALA A 120 -8.07 -17.47 -0.75
N PHE A 121 -7.11 -16.58 -0.48
CA PHE A 121 -5.70 -16.81 -0.82
C PHE A 121 -5.13 -18.07 -0.13
N LYS A 122 -5.39 -18.26 1.17
CA LYS A 122 -5.03 -19.50 1.91
C LYS A 122 -5.65 -20.76 1.33
N LEU A 123 -6.79 -20.65 0.65
CA LEU A 123 -7.42 -21.77 -0.03
C LEU A 123 -6.98 -21.92 -1.50
N GLY A 124 -6.18 -20.99 -2.03
CA GLY A 124 -5.61 -21.07 -3.38
C GLY A 124 -6.33 -20.23 -4.45
N SER A 125 -7.19 -19.28 -4.04
CA SER A 125 -7.75 -18.26 -4.93
C SER A 125 -6.77 -17.09 -5.03
N TYR A 126 -6.07 -17.00 -6.16
CA TYR A 126 -5.10 -15.91 -6.39
C TYR A 126 -5.79 -14.65 -6.91
N GLU A 127 -6.99 -14.78 -7.47
CA GLU A 127 -7.86 -13.66 -7.87
C GLU A 127 -8.25 -12.80 -6.66
N ALA A 128 -8.39 -13.42 -5.47
CA ALA A 128 -8.66 -12.73 -4.22
C ALA A 128 -7.59 -11.68 -3.87
N LEU A 129 -6.33 -11.89 -4.27
CA LEU A 129 -5.26 -10.93 -4.02
C LEU A 129 -5.43 -9.66 -4.84
N ASP A 130 -5.91 -9.77 -6.08
CA ASP A 130 -6.10 -8.60 -6.96
C ASP A 130 -7.17 -7.66 -6.39
N ASP A 131 -8.30 -8.22 -5.98
CA ASP A 131 -9.41 -7.43 -5.42
C ASP A 131 -9.07 -6.88 -4.03
N LEU A 132 -8.38 -7.66 -3.19
CA LEU A 132 -7.85 -7.17 -1.93
C LEU A 132 -6.90 -5.98 -2.14
N MET A 133 -5.97 -6.10 -3.09
CA MET A 133 -5.03 -5.04 -3.39
C MET A 133 -5.72 -3.81 -3.93
N HIS A 134 -6.74 -3.99 -4.77
CA HIS A 134 -7.55 -2.88 -5.22
C HIS A 134 -8.21 -2.15 -4.04
N ALA A 135 -8.84 -2.88 -3.11
CA ALA A 135 -9.49 -2.31 -1.92
C ALA A 135 -8.49 -1.54 -1.04
N LEU A 136 -7.33 -2.14 -0.74
CA LEU A 136 -6.29 -1.52 0.07
C LEU A 136 -5.73 -0.26 -0.60
N ARG A 137 -5.52 -0.30 -1.93
CA ARG A 137 -5.00 0.84 -2.70
C ARG A 137 -5.95 2.04 -2.69
N ILE A 138 -7.26 1.83 -2.74
CA ILE A 138 -8.25 2.93 -2.68
C ILE A 138 -8.57 3.38 -1.25
N GLY A 139 -7.84 2.89 -0.25
CA GLY A 139 -8.00 3.31 1.14
C GLY A 139 -9.23 2.72 1.83
N GLN A 140 -9.73 1.57 1.37
CA GLN A 140 -10.84 0.88 2.03
C GLN A 140 -10.33 0.12 3.28
N GLY A 141 -10.98 0.39 4.41
CA GLY A 141 -10.71 -0.27 5.70
C GLY A 141 -9.60 0.41 6.50
N LYS A 142 -9.55 0.13 7.80
CA LYS A 142 -8.54 0.68 8.73
C LYS A 142 -7.15 0.20 8.38
N ILE A 143 -7.00 -1.05 7.94
CA ILE A 143 -5.70 -1.62 7.54
C ILE A 143 -5.05 -0.85 6.39
N SER A 144 -5.83 -0.24 5.48
CA SER A 144 -5.28 0.55 4.37
C SER A 144 -4.64 1.87 4.85
N GLN A 145 -5.04 2.34 6.03
CA GLN A 145 -4.57 3.57 6.65
C GLN A 145 -3.36 3.34 7.58
N ASP A 146 -3.12 2.08 7.99
CA ASP A 146 -2.00 1.69 8.85
C ASP A 146 -0.95 0.92 8.05
N ILE A 147 0.18 1.59 7.80
CA ILE A 147 1.31 1.03 7.05
C ILE A 147 1.87 -0.25 7.69
N THR A 148 1.85 -0.33 9.02
CA THR A 148 2.40 -1.46 9.77
C THR A 148 1.51 -2.69 9.57
N GLN A 149 0.20 -2.50 9.67
CA GLN A 149 -0.75 -3.60 9.47
C GLN A 149 -0.74 -4.08 8.01
N TRP A 150 -0.65 -3.16 7.06
CA TRP A 150 -0.57 -3.54 5.65
C TRP A 150 0.72 -4.34 5.36
N HIS A 151 1.86 -3.88 5.86
CA HIS A 151 3.12 -4.61 5.76
C HIS A 151 3.03 -6.00 6.38
N GLN A 152 2.51 -6.10 7.61
CA GLN A 152 2.34 -7.38 8.32
C GLN A 152 1.43 -8.35 7.54
N LEU A 153 0.37 -7.84 6.93
CA LEU A 153 -0.52 -8.64 6.08
C LEU A 153 0.25 -9.24 4.89
N PHE A 154 1.06 -8.45 4.19
CA PHE A 154 1.84 -8.93 3.05
C PHE A 154 2.94 -9.91 3.45
N VAL A 155 3.61 -9.68 4.58
CA VAL A 155 4.54 -10.66 5.16
C VAL A 155 3.83 -11.97 5.47
N SER A 156 2.62 -11.92 6.04
CA SER A 156 1.84 -13.14 6.32
C SER A 156 1.47 -13.89 5.03
N PHE A 157 1.08 -13.18 3.97
CA PHE A 157 0.82 -13.80 2.67
C PHE A 157 2.06 -14.47 2.08
N PHE A 158 3.21 -13.83 2.20
CA PHE A 158 4.46 -14.38 1.68
C PHE A 158 4.85 -15.66 2.43
N GLN A 159 4.75 -15.66 3.76
CA GLN A 159 4.97 -16.85 4.59
C GLN A 159 4.07 -18.02 4.17
N GLU A 160 2.79 -17.73 3.90
CA GLU A 160 1.85 -18.74 3.40
C GLU A 160 2.19 -19.22 2.00
N ALA A 161 2.56 -18.30 1.10
CA ALA A 161 2.93 -18.61 -0.27
C ALA A 161 4.13 -19.56 -0.34
N ILE A 162 5.14 -19.36 0.51
CA ILE A 162 6.32 -20.22 0.62
C ILE A 162 5.94 -21.68 0.90
N THR A 163 4.91 -21.91 1.71
CA THR A 163 4.48 -23.28 2.06
C THR A 163 3.62 -23.95 1.00
N LYS A 164 3.15 -23.20 -0.01
CA LYS A 164 2.18 -23.66 -1.00
C LYS A 164 2.83 -24.04 -2.32
N ASP A 165 3.11 -23.04 -3.14
CA ASP A 165 3.68 -23.22 -4.48
C ASP A 165 4.27 -21.91 -5.02
N ASP A 166 5.05 -22.04 -6.09
CA ASP A 166 5.65 -20.92 -6.79
C ASP A 166 4.61 -19.98 -7.43
N LYS A 167 3.39 -20.49 -7.72
CA LYS A 167 2.31 -19.70 -8.30
C LYS A 167 1.77 -18.68 -7.29
N ALA A 168 1.73 -19.02 -6.00
CA ALA A 168 1.34 -18.12 -4.94
C ALA A 168 2.31 -16.93 -4.84
N ILE A 169 3.62 -17.22 -4.81
CA ILE A 169 4.66 -16.18 -4.77
C ILE A 169 4.62 -15.34 -6.05
N ALA A 170 4.50 -15.97 -7.22
CA ALA A 170 4.37 -15.26 -8.49
C ALA A 170 3.15 -14.32 -8.51
N SER A 171 2.01 -14.77 -7.96
CA SER A 171 0.79 -13.98 -7.86
C SER A 171 0.97 -12.80 -6.90
N LEU A 172 1.63 -12.99 -5.76
CA LEU A 172 1.94 -11.91 -4.83
C LEU A 172 2.87 -10.85 -5.44
N ILE A 173 3.95 -11.29 -6.09
CA ILE A 173 4.85 -10.40 -6.83
C ILE A 173 4.06 -9.65 -7.90
N ARG A 174 3.24 -10.35 -8.68
CA ARG A 174 2.39 -9.75 -9.71
C ARG A 174 1.46 -8.70 -9.11
N CYS A 175 0.81 -8.98 -7.99
CA CYS A 175 -0.12 -8.05 -7.35
C CYS A 175 0.61 -6.81 -6.84
N LEU A 176 1.76 -6.97 -6.16
CA LEU A 176 2.57 -5.84 -5.72
C LEU A 176 3.06 -5.00 -6.90
N VAL A 177 3.50 -5.63 -8.00
CA VAL A 177 3.97 -4.92 -9.18
C VAL A 177 2.78 -4.30 -9.93
N GLN A 178 1.85 -5.09 -10.47
CA GLN A 178 0.80 -4.60 -11.38
C GLN A 178 -0.24 -3.67 -10.74
N GLN A 179 -0.63 -3.88 -9.47
CA GLN A 179 -1.67 -3.04 -8.83
C GLN A 179 -1.16 -1.65 -8.45
N ASN A 180 0.17 -1.47 -8.38
CA ASN A 180 0.77 -0.15 -8.22
C ASN A 180 0.38 0.82 -9.34
N TYR A 181 -0.03 0.32 -10.51
CA TYR A 181 0.08 1.11 -11.74
C TYR A 181 -1.21 1.26 -12.55
N SER A 182 -2.36 1.02 -11.92
CA SER A 182 -3.65 1.44 -12.46
C SER A 182 -3.79 2.98 -12.35
N ALA A 183 -4.69 3.60 -13.12
CA ALA A 183 -4.79 5.05 -13.44
C ALA A 183 -4.76 6.08 -12.27
N CYS A 184 -4.64 5.65 -11.01
CA CYS A 184 -4.48 6.50 -9.85
C CYS A 184 -3.11 6.23 -9.22
N HIS A 185 -2.12 7.08 -9.54
CA HIS A 185 -0.78 7.06 -8.99
C HIS A 185 -0.85 7.25 -7.46
N SER A 186 -0.49 6.22 -6.69
CA SER A 186 -0.33 6.32 -5.24
C SER A 186 1.13 6.07 -4.91
N GLU A 187 1.92 7.15 -4.86
CA GLU A 187 3.36 7.08 -4.56
C GLU A 187 3.61 6.31 -3.26
N ALA A 188 2.81 6.57 -2.21
CA ALA A 188 2.87 5.84 -0.94
C ALA A 188 2.76 4.32 -1.11
N PHE A 189 1.93 3.84 -2.03
CA PHE A 189 1.75 2.42 -2.31
C PHE A 189 2.99 1.83 -3.01
N LEU A 190 3.60 2.55 -3.95
CA LEU A 190 4.85 2.16 -4.61
C LEU A 190 6.02 1.98 -3.64
N PHE A 191 6.17 2.91 -2.70
CA PHE A 191 7.18 2.85 -1.65
C PHE A 191 7.08 1.55 -0.86
N ARG A 192 5.89 1.33 -0.35
CA ARG A 192 5.56 0.21 0.51
C ARG A 192 5.72 -1.11 -0.23
N ALA A 193 5.36 -1.18 -1.51
CA ALA A 193 5.62 -2.35 -2.34
C ALA A 193 7.13 -2.64 -2.46
N GLY A 194 7.96 -1.61 -2.60
CA GLY A 194 9.42 -1.74 -2.60
C GLY A 194 9.98 -2.27 -1.28
N ASP A 195 9.51 -1.75 -0.14
CA ASP A 195 9.94 -2.20 1.19
C ASP A 195 9.52 -3.66 1.45
N ILE A 196 8.27 -4.01 1.14
CA ILE A 196 7.76 -5.39 1.26
C ILE A 196 8.60 -6.34 0.39
N LEU A 197 8.86 -5.98 -0.87
CA LEU A 197 9.66 -6.80 -1.77
C LEU A 197 11.09 -6.97 -1.27
N ASN A 198 11.70 -5.94 -0.69
CA ASN A 198 13.03 -6.04 -0.11
C ASN A 198 13.06 -7.00 1.09
N ASP A 199 12.06 -6.94 1.96
CA ASP A 199 11.96 -7.84 3.10
C ASP A 199 11.75 -9.29 2.63
N TRP A 200 10.99 -9.48 1.56
CA TRP A 200 10.88 -10.80 0.93
C TRP A 200 12.20 -11.25 0.33
N MET A 201 12.90 -10.38 -0.41
CA MET A 201 14.18 -10.70 -1.06
C MET A 201 15.31 -11.02 -0.08
N THR A 202 15.24 -10.49 1.14
CA THR A 202 16.20 -10.79 2.23
C THR A 202 15.81 -12.03 3.03
N SER A 203 14.61 -12.58 2.81
CA SER A 203 14.17 -13.82 3.43
C SER A 203 15.00 -15.02 2.93
N PRO A 204 15.35 -15.98 3.79
CA PRO A 204 16.02 -17.22 3.38
C PRO A 204 15.17 -18.09 2.44
N HIS A 205 13.88 -17.81 2.34
CA HIS A 205 12.95 -18.51 1.44
C HIS A 205 12.85 -17.86 0.05
N TRP A 206 13.54 -16.74 -0.17
CA TRP A 206 13.61 -16.12 -1.49
C TRP A 206 14.61 -16.85 -2.38
N LEU A 207 14.13 -17.33 -3.52
CA LEU A 207 14.89 -18.14 -4.46
C LEU A 207 15.16 -17.32 -5.73
N GLU A 208 16.21 -17.70 -6.47
CA GLU A 208 16.60 -17.03 -7.72
C GLU A 208 15.44 -16.97 -8.72
N LYS A 209 14.63 -18.03 -8.82
CA LYS A 209 13.42 -18.05 -9.67
C LYS A 209 12.41 -16.96 -9.31
N HIS A 210 12.30 -16.56 -8.04
CA HIS A 210 11.39 -15.47 -7.62
C HIS A 210 11.92 -14.12 -8.10
N THR A 211 13.25 -13.93 -8.04
CA THR A 211 13.91 -12.78 -8.64
C THR A 211 13.60 -12.70 -10.13
N GLU A 212 13.73 -13.79 -10.88
CA GLU A 212 13.43 -13.80 -12.32
C GLU A 212 11.96 -13.49 -12.63
N ILE A 213 11.03 -13.93 -11.80
CA ILE A 213 9.61 -13.56 -11.92
C ILE A 213 9.40 -12.06 -11.69
N LEU A 214 9.99 -11.50 -10.63
CA LEU A 214 9.94 -10.06 -10.33
C LEU A 214 10.52 -9.23 -11.47
N LYS A 215 11.68 -9.62 -12.00
CA LYS A 215 12.34 -9.01 -13.16
C LYS A 215 11.41 -8.97 -14.37
N LYS A 216 10.80 -10.11 -14.70
CA LYS A 216 9.88 -10.24 -15.83
C LYS A 216 8.68 -9.31 -15.67
N TYR A 217 8.07 -9.23 -14.48
CA TYR A 217 6.92 -8.35 -14.26
C TYR A 217 7.29 -6.88 -14.32
N ILE A 218 8.42 -6.46 -13.73
CA ILE A 218 8.90 -5.08 -13.84
C ILE A 218 9.17 -4.73 -15.31
N GLN A 219 9.86 -5.59 -16.06
CA GLN A 219 10.16 -5.35 -17.48
C GLN A 219 8.88 -5.24 -18.31
N GLN A 220 7.90 -6.12 -18.11
CA GLN A 220 6.61 -6.04 -18.79
C GLN A 220 5.90 -4.70 -18.57
N GLN A 221 6.02 -4.12 -17.37
CA GLN A 221 5.43 -2.81 -17.07
C GLN A 221 6.23 -1.68 -17.70
N ILE A 222 7.56 -1.75 -17.70
CA ILE A 222 8.42 -0.78 -18.40
C ILE A 222 8.12 -0.79 -19.91
N ASP A 223 7.98 -1.97 -20.52
CA ASP A 223 7.63 -2.13 -21.94
C ASP A 223 6.24 -1.56 -22.24
N ALA A 224 5.32 -1.63 -21.28
CA ALA A 224 4.01 -0.98 -21.31
C ALA A 224 4.07 0.55 -21.06
N LYS A 225 5.27 1.14 -20.99
CA LYS A 225 5.55 2.57 -20.72
C LYS A 225 5.04 3.04 -19.36
N ASN A 226 5.09 2.16 -18.38
CA ASN A 226 4.68 2.46 -17.02
C ASN A 226 5.82 3.11 -16.23
N ILE A 227 5.73 4.41 -15.97
CA ILE A 227 6.79 5.19 -15.30
C ILE A 227 7.05 4.67 -13.89
N ASP A 228 6.00 4.26 -13.20
CA ASP A 228 6.08 3.76 -11.83
C ASP A 228 6.86 2.43 -11.71
N ALA A 229 7.01 1.68 -12.82
CA ALA A 229 7.85 0.48 -12.87
C ALA A 229 9.34 0.83 -12.89
N LEU A 230 9.73 1.93 -13.55
CA LEU A 230 11.09 2.50 -13.45
C LEU A 230 11.39 2.90 -12.02
N TYR A 231 10.38 3.46 -11.34
CA TYR A 231 10.50 3.83 -9.95
C TYR A 231 10.70 2.63 -9.02
N LEU A 232 9.84 1.59 -9.12
CA LEU A 232 10.00 0.38 -8.32
C LEU A 232 11.37 -0.28 -8.58
N GLN A 233 11.80 -0.32 -9.84
CA GLN A 233 13.13 -0.82 -10.21
C GLN A 233 14.24 -0.03 -9.51
N TYR A 234 14.14 1.30 -9.49
CA TYR A 234 15.09 2.16 -8.79
C TYR A 234 15.08 1.88 -7.28
N VAL A 235 13.90 1.76 -6.65
CA VAL A 235 13.78 1.44 -5.22
C VAL A 235 14.53 0.16 -4.90
N LEU A 236 14.27 -0.90 -5.66
CA LEU A 236 14.94 -2.18 -5.47
C LEU A 236 16.45 -2.10 -5.73
N PHE A 237 16.89 -1.28 -6.68
CA PHE A 237 18.32 -1.05 -6.95
C PHE A 237 19.03 -0.30 -5.80
N THR A 238 18.33 0.60 -5.10
CA THR A 238 18.92 1.33 -3.96
C THR A 238 19.07 0.49 -2.70
N LEU A 239 18.42 -0.67 -2.63
CA LEU A 239 18.43 -1.53 -1.45
C LEU A 239 19.61 -2.50 -1.55
N PRO A 240 20.58 -2.48 -0.60
CA PRO A 240 21.86 -3.19 -0.77
C PRO A 240 21.75 -4.68 -1.07
N GLU A 241 20.82 -5.38 -0.42
CA GLU A 241 20.64 -6.82 -0.59
C GLU A 241 19.88 -7.17 -1.89
N ALA A 242 18.84 -6.39 -2.21
CA ALA A 242 18.16 -6.51 -3.49
C ALA A 242 19.11 -6.23 -4.66
N ASN A 243 19.99 -5.23 -4.53
CA ASN A 243 20.98 -4.88 -5.54
C ASN A 243 21.97 -6.02 -5.81
N LYS A 244 22.49 -6.67 -4.76
CA LYS A 244 23.37 -7.86 -4.91
C LYS A 244 22.69 -8.97 -5.71
N LEU A 245 21.42 -9.26 -5.40
CA LEU A 245 20.64 -10.31 -6.07
C LEU A 245 20.25 -9.94 -7.50
N LEU A 246 20.01 -8.65 -7.78
CA LEU A 246 19.64 -8.18 -9.11
C LEU A 246 20.84 -8.13 -10.07
N LEU A 247 22.03 -7.78 -9.57
CA LEU A 247 23.26 -7.64 -10.36
C LEU A 247 23.96 -8.97 -10.69
N SER A 248 23.60 -10.08 -10.06
CA SER A 248 24.23 -11.39 -10.30
C SER A 248 23.92 -11.99 -11.67
N ASN A 249 22.86 -11.51 -12.35
CA ASN A 249 22.40 -12.08 -13.61
C ASN A 249 22.58 -11.09 -14.78
N LYS A 250 23.38 -11.46 -15.78
CA LYS A 250 23.84 -10.59 -16.89
C LYS A 250 22.76 -10.32 -17.96
N GLU A 251 21.67 -11.09 -18.00
CA GLU A 251 20.73 -11.08 -19.12
C GLU A 251 19.63 -10.03 -19.02
N VAL A 252 19.27 -9.58 -17.82
CA VAL A 252 18.28 -8.52 -17.64
C VAL A 252 19.00 -7.20 -17.42
N ARG A 253 18.85 -6.27 -18.37
CA ARG A 253 19.40 -4.92 -18.25
C ARG A 253 18.63 -4.15 -17.16
N PHE A 254 19.01 -4.35 -15.91
CA PHE A 254 18.67 -3.40 -14.87
C PHE A 254 19.35 -2.08 -15.22
N PHE A 255 18.59 -0.99 -15.23
CA PHE A 255 19.14 0.34 -15.42
C PHE A 255 20.07 0.62 -14.23
N GLY A 256 21.36 0.34 -14.39
CA GLY A 256 22.37 0.84 -13.46
C GLY A 256 22.34 2.37 -13.46
N LYS A 257 22.95 3.00 -12.45
CA LYS A 257 23.11 4.48 -12.38
C LYS A 257 23.54 5.14 -13.70
N ALA A 258 24.25 4.41 -14.57
CA ALA A 258 24.70 4.84 -15.89
C ALA A 258 23.62 4.90 -16.98
N PHE A 259 22.38 4.45 -16.72
CA PHE A 259 21.26 4.44 -17.67
C PHE A 259 20.10 5.34 -17.24
N ILE A 260 20.34 6.30 -16.33
CA ILE A 260 19.60 7.57 -16.40
C ILE A 260 19.97 8.12 -17.79
N PRO A 261 19.01 8.28 -18.72
CA PRO A 261 19.34 8.40 -20.13
C PRO A 261 20.39 9.51 -20.36
N GLU A 262 21.54 9.16 -20.94
CA GLU A 262 22.43 10.15 -21.58
C GLU A 262 21.75 10.82 -22.80
N ASN A 263 20.51 10.42 -23.12
CA ASN A 263 19.62 11.16 -24.01
C ASN A 263 19.21 12.49 -23.40
N LYS A 264 20.10 13.48 -23.55
CA LYS A 264 19.83 14.92 -23.37
C LYS A 264 18.61 15.41 -24.16
N GLU A 265 18.13 14.65 -25.15
CA GLU A 265 16.95 14.99 -25.97
C GLU A 265 15.61 14.64 -25.32
N LYS A 266 15.57 13.84 -24.24
CA LYS A 266 14.34 13.58 -23.45
C LYS A 266 14.47 14.10 -22.02
N LYS A 267 14.58 15.42 -21.89
CA LYS A 267 14.61 16.16 -20.61
C LYS A 267 13.47 15.80 -19.64
N TRP A 268 12.34 15.31 -20.18
CA TRP A 268 11.13 14.94 -19.42
C TRP A 268 11.30 13.68 -18.54
N GLU A 269 12.19 12.75 -18.90
CA GLU A 269 12.38 11.47 -18.18
C GLU A 269 13.38 11.60 -17.01
N SER A 270 14.34 12.54 -17.08
CA SER A 270 15.29 12.77 -15.98
C SER A 270 14.69 13.63 -14.86
N GLU A 271 13.97 14.71 -15.21
CA GLU A 271 13.31 15.56 -14.22
C GLU A 271 12.28 14.74 -13.43
N SER A 272 11.44 13.93 -14.08
CA SER A 272 10.43 13.11 -13.41
C SER A 272 11.03 12.08 -12.44
N LEU A 273 12.16 11.47 -12.76
CA LEU A 273 12.85 10.51 -11.88
C LEU A 273 13.53 11.21 -10.68
N GLU A 274 14.23 12.32 -10.90
CA GLU A 274 14.81 13.14 -9.83
C GLU A 274 13.72 13.67 -8.88
N TRP A 275 12.58 14.08 -9.44
CA TRP A 275 11.40 14.49 -8.68
C TRP A 275 10.78 13.34 -7.86
N LEU A 276 10.69 12.14 -8.43
CA LEU A 276 10.23 10.95 -7.70
C LEU A 276 11.19 10.54 -6.57
N LEU A 277 12.50 10.65 -6.79
CA LEU A 277 13.51 10.49 -5.74
C LEU A 277 13.33 11.51 -4.62
N PHE A 278 13.09 12.77 -4.98
CA PHE A 278 12.86 13.80 -3.99
C PHE A 278 11.60 13.51 -3.18
N ASN A 279 10.52 13.07 -3.83
CA ASN A 279 9.30 12.61 -3.14
C ASN A 279 9.55 11.44 -2.20
N LYS A 280 10.39 10.47 -2.59
CA LYS A 280 10.87 9.39 -1.70
C LYS A 280 11.47 9.91 -0.43
N ILE A 281 12.43 10.79 -0.61
CA ILE A 281 13.18 11.31 0.51
C ILE A 281 12.24 12.12 1.41
N LEU A 282 11.36 12.95 0.84
CA LEU A 282 10.36 13.68 1.61
C LEU A 282 9.42 12.74 2.36
N HIS A 283 8.80 11.75 1.70
CA HIS A 283 7.84 10.85 2.32
C HIS A 283 8.46 10.03 3.47
N ASN A 284 9.67 9.52 3.29
CA ASN A 284 10.40 8.80 4.34
C ASN A 284 10.72 9.71 5.53
N GLU A 285 11.06 10.97 5.28
CA GLU A 285 11.27 11.92 6.36
C GLU A 285 9.95 12.34 7.03
N ILE A 286 8.83 12.45 6.30
CA ILE A 286 7.48 12.68 6.88
C ILE A 286 7.15 11.58 7.89
N GLU A 287 7.23 10.32 7.46
CA GLU A 287 6.89 9.18 8.33
C GLU A 287 7.86 9.10 9.51
N SER A 288 9.15 9.35 9.28
CA SER A 288 10.12 9.42 10.38
C SER A 288 9.81 10.54 11.38
N ILE A 289 9.36 11.71 10.92
CA ILE A 289 8.94 12.82 11.78
C ILE A 289 7.68 12.45 12.54
N ARG A 290 6.71 11.82 11.87
CA ARG A 290 5.46 11.36 12.48
C ARG A 290 5.72 10.33 13.59
N SER A 291 6.55 9.32 13.35
CA SER A 291 6.94 8.34 14.37
C SER A 291 7.60 9.01 15.56
N LEU A 292 8.47 10.00 15.32
CA LEU A 292 9.14 10.74 16.38
C LEU A 292 8.15 11.54 17.23
N ILE A 293 7.16 12.20 16.62
CA ILE A 293 6.08 12.91 17.32
C ILE A 293 5.24 11.94 18.16
N LEU A 294 4.90 10.76 17.62
CA LEU A 294 4.15 9.74 18.37
C LEU A 294 4.93 9.25 19.61
N MET A 295 6.22 8.93 19.45
CA MET A 295 7.09 8.52 20.55
C MET A 295 7.18 9.58 21.66
N ASN A 296 7.13 10.87 21.29
CA ASN A 296 7.12 11.98 22.24
C ASN A 296 5.84 12.03 23.08
N ASN A 297 4.68 11.83 22.44
CA ASN A 297 3.37 11.86 23.09
C ASN A 297 3.19 10.68 24.05
N GLU A 298 3.80 9.54 23.74
CA GLU A 298 3.79 8.35 24.60
C GLU A 298 4.77 8.43 25.79
N GLY A 299 5.58 9.50 25.87
CA GLY A 299 6.59 9.67 26.92
C GLY A 299 7.76 8.69 26.83
N SER A 300 7.94 8.02 25.69
CA SER A 300 8.93 6.95 25.50
C SER A 300 10.37 7.44 25.34
N LEU A 301 10.57 8.72 25.03
CA LEU A 301 11.88 9.35 24.84
C LEU A 301 12.17 10.37 25.94
N GLN A 302 13.41 10.38 26.44
CA GLN A 302 13.89 11.48 27.26
C GLN A 302 13.85 12.78 26.42
N SER A 303 13.44 13.89 27.06
CA SER A 303 13.22 15.17 26.36
C SER A 303 14.45 15.64 25.57
N THR A 304 15.66 15.40 26.09
CA THR A 304 16.92 15.74 25.39
C THR A 304 17.17 14.90 24.14
N ASP A 305 16.78 13.62 24.15
CA ASP A 305 16.96 12.70 23.03
C ASP A 305 15.99 13.03 21.90
N PHE A 306 14.72 13.29 22.25
CA PHE A 306 13.70 13.72 21.29
C PHE A 306 14.13 14.99 20.54
N VAL A 307 14.54 16.04 21.26
CA VAL A 307 14.94 17.32 20.66
C VAL A 307 16.16 17.14 19.74
N THR A 308 17.13 16.33 20.16
CA THR A 308 18.35 16.08 19.36
C THR A 308 18.03 15.33 18.07
N ILE A 309 17.22 14.27 18.14
CA ILE A 309 16.81 13.48 16.97
C ILE A 309 15.97 14.35 16.01
N ALA A 310 15.04 15.13 16.55
CA ALA A 310 14.17 16.02 15.76
C ALA A 310 14.99 17.06 14.98
N LEU A 311 16.01 17.65 15.60
CA LEU A 311 16.88 18.62 14.92
C LEU A 311 17.83 17.97 13.92
N GLY A 312 18.30 16.75 14.18
CA GLY A 312 19.04 15.98 13.18
C GLY A 312 18.20 15.72 11.92
N LYS A 313 16.91 15.44 12.09
CA LYS A 313 15.95 15.25 11.00
C LYS A 313 15.73 16.54 10.21
N LEU A 314 15.49 17.66 10.90
CA LEU A 314 15.38 18.98 10.27
C LEU A 314 16.63 19.37 9.47
N ARG A 315 17.82 18.98 9.97
CA ARG A 315 19.09 19.25 9.29
C ARG A 315 19.27 18.47 8.00
N LYS A 316 19.14 17.15 8.08
CA LYS A 316 19.28 16.26 6.93
C LYS A 316 18.37 16.72 5.79
N LEU A 317 17.19 17.15 6.17
CA LEU A 317 16.12 17.57 5.29
C LEU A 317 16.35 18.93 4.61
N SER A 318 16.84 19.92 5.36
CA SER A 318 17.30 21.18 4.77
C SER A 318 18.38 20.94 3.72
N TRP A 319 19.33 20.03 4.03
CA TRP A 319 20.39 19.66 3.11
C TRP A 319 19.83 19.01 1.83
N ILE A 320 18.97 17.99 1.94
CA ILE A 320 18.30 17.35 0.79
C ILE A 320 17.58 18.39 -0.07
N THR A 321 16.81 19.28 0.53
CA THR A 321 16.03 20.28 -0.22
C THR A 321 16.93 21.29 -0.91
N SER A 322 18.04 21.68 -0.27
CA SER A 322 19.02 22.60 -0.87
C SER A 322 19.76 22.00 -2.06
N GLU A 323 20.05 20.69 -2.04
CA GLU A 323 20.70 20.01 -3.16
C GLU A 323 19.77 19.85 -4.36
N ASN A 324 18.49 19.51 -4.11
CA ASN A 324 17.54 19.23 -5.18
C ASN A 324 16.82 20.49 -5.69
N PHE A 325 16.82 21.57 -4.91
CA PHE A 325 16.22 22.86 -5.27
C PHE A 325 17.18 24.02 -5.01
N PRO A 326 18.21 24.19 -5.86
CA PRO A 326 19.17 25.28 -5.69
C PRO A 326 18.50 26.67 -5.76
N ASP A 327 17.37 26.78 -6.47
CA ASP A 327 16.55 28.00 -6.53
C ASP A 327 15.90 28.34 -5.18
N ILE A 328 15.69 27.32 -4.34
CA ILE A 328 15.20 27.47 -2.97
C ILE A 328 16.47 27.66 -2.13
N ASN A 329 16.77 28.92 -1.83
CA ASN A 329 18.00 29.33 -1.14
C ASN A 329 18.02 28.87 0.34
N MET A 330 18.05 27.54 0.54
CA MET A 330 18.14 26.83 1.82
C MET A 330 19.57 26.82 2.39
N VAL A 331 20.56 27.38 1.66
CA VAL A 331 21.92 27.61 2.14
C VAL A 331 21.93 28.40 3.47
N TYR A 332 20.87 29.15 3.73
CA TYR A 332 20.63 29.85 5.00
C TYR A 332 20.41 28.91 6.21
N TYR A 333 19.89 27.70 5.99
CA TYR A 333 19.55 26.76 7.06
C TYR A 333 20.72 25.91 7.55
N ASP A 334 21.62 25.47 6.68
CA ASP A 334 22.76 24.64 7.11
C ASP A 334 23.65 25.40 8.12
N LYS A 335 23.84 26.71 7.91
CA LYS A 335 24.55 27.58 8.87
C LYS A 335 23.80 27.79 10.19
N LYS A 336 22.46 27.89 10.18
CA LYS A 336 21.65 28.04 11.41
C LYS A 336 21.43 26.72 12.16
N LEU A 337 21.30 25.57 11.49
CA LEU A 337 21.18 24.26 12.14
C LEU A 337 22.49 23.78 12.77
N VAL A 338 23.63 24.07 12.13
CA VAL A 338 24.95 23.93 12.77
C VAL A 338 25.04 24.81 14.01
N PHE A 339 24.48 26.02 13.96
CA PHE A 339 24.39 26.93 15.10
C PHE A 339 23.47 26.40 16.22
N ILE A 340 22.36 25.72 15.89
CA ILE A 340 21.48 25.08 16.90
C ILE A 340 22.15 23.89 17.56
N THR A 341 22.83 23.04 16.79
CA THR A 341 23.58 21.90 17.34
C THR A 341 24.64 22.41 18.32
N ALA A 342 25.28 23.53 18.00
CA ALA A 342 26.20 24.24 18.88
C ALA A 342 25.51 24.97 20.06
N ILE A 343 24.28 25.46 19.91
CA ILE A 343 23.48 26.09 20.97
C ILE A 343 22.94 25.06 21.98
N ILE A 344 22.53 23.89 21.52
CA ILE A 344 22.12 22.76 22.36
C ILE A 344 23.32 22.20 23.11
N HIS A 345 24.49 22.15 22.47
CA HIS A 345 25.76 21.91 23.17
C HIS A 345 26.12 23.03 24.16
N LYS A 346 25.69 24.28 23.92
CA LYS A 346 25.90 25.45 24.80
C LYS A 346 24.72 25.76 25.74
N LYS A 347 23.79 24.82 25.93
CA LYS A 347 22.57 24.95 26.77
C LYS A 347 22.83 25.33 28.25
N HIS A 348 24.09 25.41 28.67
CA HIS A 348 24.49 25.97 29.97
C HIS A 348 24.39 27.51 30.12
N GLN A 349 23.90 28.28 29.14
CA GLN A 349 23.99 29.76 29.17
C GLN A 349 22.66 30.55 29.11
N GLY A 350 21.49 29.92 29.20
CA GLY A 350 20.22 30.64 29.42
C GLY A 350 19.70 31.58 28.31
N LYS A 351 20.28 31.56 27.10
CA LYS A 351 19.86 32.38 25.94
C LYS A 351 19.10 31.61 24.84
N LEU A 352 18.36 30.58 25.23
CA LEU A 352 17.78 29.61 24.28
C LEU A 352 16.44 30.09 23.68
N GLU A 353 15.58 30.72 24.47
CA GLU A 353 14.18 31.02 24.09
C GLU A 353 14.07 32.08 22.98
N GLU A 354 14.77 33.20 23.11
CA GLU A 354 14.74 34.29 22.12
C GLU A 354 15.21 33.80 20.73
N LYS A 355 16.21 32.91 20.68
CA LYS A 355 16.74 32.37 19.42
C LYS A 355 15.87 31.29 18.79
N LEU A 356 15.05 30.56 19.57
CA LEU A 356 14.11 29.56 19.06
C LEU A 356 12.94 30.22 18.34
N SER A 357 12.41 31.31 18.89
CA SER A 357 11.30 32.07 18.30
C SER A 357 11.64 32.69 16.94
N ASP A 358 12.79 33.37 16.86
CA ASP A 358 13.30 33.94 15.59
C ASP A 358 13.47 32.85 14.51
N MET A 359 13.89 31.68 14.95
CA MET A 359 14.11 30.52 14.11
C MET A 359 12.83 29.91 13.55
N PHE A 360 11.80 29.80 14.39
CA PHE A 360 10.49 29.32 13.96
C PHE A 360 9.84 30.31 12.99
N THR A 361 10.00 31.61 13.24
CA THR A 361 9.55 32.67 12.34
C THR A 361 10.23 32.56 10.97
N ASP A 362 11.55 32.34 10.94
CA ASP A 362 12.29 32.13 9.70
C ASP A 362 11.87 30.84 8.97
N LEU A 363 11.58 29.76 9.71
CA LEU A 363 11.13 28.50 9.10
C LEU A 363 9.77 28.68 8.46
N GLU A 364 8.84 29.32 9.16
CA GLU A 364 7.51 29.57 8.66
C GLU A 364 7.54 30.46 7.40
N LYS A 365 8.39 31.50 7.39
CA LYS A 365 8.59 32.33 6.19
C LYS A 365 9.10 31.52 5.00
N ASN A 366 10.07 30.64 5.22
CA ASN A 366 10.63 29.80 4.16
C ASN A 366 9.65 28.70 3.71
N MET A 367 8.86 28.14 4.62
CA MET A 367 7.78 27.20 4.31
C MET A 367 6.72 27.85 3.43
N ASN A 368 6.34 29.10 3.72
CA ASN A 368 5.40 29.85 2.88
C ASN A 368 5.99 30.15 1.49
N HIS A 369 7.29 30.43 1.40
CA HIS A 369 7.97 30.59 0.11
C HIS A 369 8.01 29.27 -0.68
N PHE A 370 8.31 28.15 0.00
CA PHE A 370 8.31 26.81 -0.59
C PHE A 370 6.91 26.43 -1.09
N LEU A 371 5.86 26.70 -0.32
CA LEU A 371 4.46 26.51 -0.73
C LEU A 371 4.10 27.30 -1.99
N ALA A 372 4.53 28.56 -2.06
CA ALA A 372 4.29 29.40 -3.23
C ALA A 372 5.01 28.83 -4.48
N LEU A 373 6.24 28.35 -4.31
CA LEU A 373 7.05 27.76 -5.39
C LEU A 373 6.47 26.42 -5.87
N VAL A 374 5.99 25.59 -4.95
CA VAL A 374 5.30 24.34 -5.28
C VAL A 374 3.94 24.62 -5.92
N SER A 375 3.18 25.62 -5.45
CA SER A 375 1.90 26.01 -6.05
C SER A 375 2.05 26.51 -7.49
N THR A 376 3.15 27.20 -7.80
CA THR A 376 3.45 27.67 -9.17
C THR A 376 3.93 26.56 -10.10
N ARG A 377 4.57 25.51 -9.57
CA ARG A 377 4.98 24.32 -10.34
C ARG A 377 3.96 23.17 -10.33
N ASN A 378 2.88 23.27 -9.54
CA ASN A 378 1.91 22.20 -9.25
C ASN A 378 1.00 21.80 -10.43
N SER A 379 1.02 22.54 -11.54
CA SER A 379 0.11 22.27 -12.67
C SER A 379 0.39 20.93 -13.36
N SER A 380 1.59 20.37 -13.21
CA SER A 380 1.98 19.08 -13.78
C SER A 380 1.99 17.90 -12.79
N HIS A 381 1.98 18.15 -11.46
CA HIS A 381 2.11 17.08 -10.44
C HIS A 381 1.27 17.34 -9.17
N PRO A 382 -0.05 17.08 -9.17
CA PRO A 382 -0.94 17.37 -8.04
C PRO A 382 -0.60 16.61 -6.74
N SER A 383 -0.07 15.38 -6.84
CA SER A 383 0.37 14.58 -5.69
C SER A 383 1.50 15.24 -4.91
N LEU A 384 2.42 15.91 -5.60
CA LEU A 384 3.55 16.63 -5.02
C LEU A 384 3.07 17.77 -4.11
N GLY A 385 2.10 18.54 -4.57
CA GLY A 385 1.48 19.59 -3.78
C GLY A 385 0.98 19.06 -2.43
N HIS A 386 0.28 17.93 -2.46
CA HIS A 386 -0.21 17.27 -1.25
C HIS A 386 0.92 16.75 -0.36
N ILE A 387 1.95 16.09 -0.93
CA ILE A 387 3.09 15.58 -0.16
C ILE A 387 3.83 16.72 0.52
N VAL A 388 4.10 17.82 -0.21
CA VAL A 388 4.75 19.01 0.33
C VAL A 388 3.91 19.68 1.41
N ILE A 389 2.60 19.82 1.21
CA ILE A 389 1.71 20.40 2.22
C ILE A 389 1.69 19.53 3.48
N SER A 390 1.49 18.22 3.34
CA SER A 390 1.52 17.29 4.46
C SER A 390 2.85 17.37 5.20
N TYR A 391 3.94 17.40 4.44
CA TYR A 391 5.29 17.54 4.96
C TYR A 391 5.49 18.81 5.78
N ILE A 392 5.05 19.96 5.26
CA ILE A 392 5.08 21.25 5.97
C ILE A 392 4.24 21.18 7.24
N ASN A 393 3.07 20.56 7.19
CA ASN A 393 2.24 20.40 8.37
C ASN A 393 2.93 19.55 9.44
N TYR A 394 3.57 18.43 9.07
CA TYR A 394 4.32 17.60 10.01
C TYR A 394 5.56 18.31 10.58
N LEU A 395 6.21 19.16 9.79
CA LEU A 395 7.28 20.01 10.30
C LEU A 395 6.78 21.01 11.35
N LYS A 396 5.63 21.67 11.12
CA LYS A 396 5.01 22.55 12.11
C LYS A 396 4.68 21.80 13.40
N LEU A 397 4.11 20.61 13.29
CA LEU A 397 3.83 19.75 14.44
C LEU A 397 5.10 19.38 15.21
N LEU A 398 6.19 19.03 14.49
CA LEU A 398 7.47 18.72 15.13
C LEU A 398 8.05 19.93 15.86
N MET A 399 7.96 21.13 15.26
CA MET A 399 8.42 22.37 15.91
C MET A 399 7.66 22.66 17.19
N HIS A 400 6.32 22.57 17.16
CA HIS A 400 5.50 22.76 18.35
C HIS A 400 5.84 21.74 19.45
N ALA A 401 6.07 20.48 19.09
CA ALA A 401 6.49 19.45 20.05
C ALA A 401 7.86 19.75 20.67
N ILE A 402 8.81 20.31 19.90
CA ILE A 402 10.10 20.78 20.41
C ILE A 402 9.90 21.95 21.39
N GLU A 403 9.09 22.94 21.00
CA GLU A 403 8.80 24.14 21.80
C GLU A 403 8.19 23.77 23.16
N GLU A 404 7.17 22.92 23.16
CA GLU A 404 6.51 22.42 24.35
C GLU A 404 7.50 21.72 25.30
N LYS A 405 8.36 20.85 24.76
CA LYS A 405 9.37 20.14 25.56
C LYS A 405 10.46 21.06 26.12
N VAL A 406 10.85 22.09 25.39
CA VAL A 406 11.81 23.10 25.88
C VAL A 406 11.20 23.90 27.02
N ASN A 407 9.95 24.37 26.86
CA ASN A 407 9.25 25.16 27.87
C ASN A 407 9.05 24.37 29.18
N LEU A 408 8.63 23.09 29.08
CA LEU A 408 8.48 22.20 30.23
C LEU A 408 9.81 22.02 31.00
N GLN A 409 10.95 21.97 30.30
CA GLN A 409 12.26 21.89 30.94
C GLN A 409 12.63 23.20 31.66
N THR A 410 12.36 24.36 31.06
CA THR A 410 12.62 25.66 31.70
C THR A 410 11.81 25.81 32.99
N GLU A 411 10.52 25.47 32.98
CA GLU A 411 9.65 25.54 34.17
C GLU A 411 10.11 24.62 35.31
N THR A 412 10.61 23.44 34.97
CA THR A 412 11.10 22.47 35.98
C THR A 412 12.38 22.98 36.63
N HIS A 413 13.27 23.64 35.88
CA HIS A 413 14.49 24.24 36.42
C HIS A 413 14.27 25.52 37.21
N LEU A 414 13.19 26.28 36.95
CA LEU A 414 12.83 27.47 37.74
C LEU A 414 12.15 27.13 39.08
N LYS A 415 11.64 25.91 39.24
CA LYS A 415 10.98 25.43 40.47
C LYS A 415 11.94 24.73 41.45
N ILE A 416 13.17 24.42 41.02
CA ILE A 416 14.26 23.86 41.84
C ILE A 416 15.17 25.01 42.26
#